data_AF-A0A315DJN9-F1
#
_entry.id   AF-A0A315DJN9-F1
#
_cell.length_a   1.000
_cell.length_b   1.000
_cell.length_c   1.000
_cell.angle_alpha   90.00
_cell.angle_beta   90.00
_cell.angle_gamma   90.00
#
_symmetry.space_group_name_H-M   'P 1'
#
loop_
_entity.id
_entity.type
_entity.pdbx_description
1 polymer ?
#
loop_
_entity_poly.entity_id
_entity_poly.type
_entity_poly.pdbx_seq_one_letter_code
_entity_poly.pdbx_strand_id
1 'polypeptide(L)'
;MNPDLLLSTSPELTDDDAGGHGARWGVFDDDVPSLMGKWLGVAVNDAEASRFGMNDPFALGQLVAQGEPSAFALLHTGQARGEGQAGLMALIHQDPGGPDHAPRNALWSAFPFFGDGRQVLAEVEEIGVFPNRIEARLRLGLSSGAVVFAFDSGFVQSRAVYRAGERYRFVLSALAYDMGPAQSLDHVIDDADEIRRFHARNAWSEVHGGWTMEDEAASLAAWQPQSPEDLEPIHINLGQMAVLLPSSTGPADDAQYVGEVVQVTPRAVRVLDVDFWRVDTVVIRAEEDVVIPIYVAEHLFENDWRPEVGQYVTGSLWLQAYALGLEKSPT
;
A
#
# COMPACT_ATOMS: atom_id res chain seq x y z
N MET A 1 -14.70 -7.99 25.59
CA MET A 1 -14.26 -7.48 24.28
C MET A 1 -15.50 -7.21 23.43
N ASN A 2 -15.55 -6.10 22.68
CA ASN A 2 -16.65 -5.84 21.76
C ASN A 2 -16.60 -6.91 20.64
N PRO A 3 -17.63 -7.76 20.46
CA PRO A 3 -17.57 -8.88 19.52
C PRO A 3 -17.37 -8.45 18.06
N ASP A 4 -17.65 -7.17 17.75
CA ASP A 4 -17.55 -6.64 16.39
C ASP A 4 -16.15 -6.08 16.08
N LEU A 5 -15.26 -5.98 17.07
CA LEU A 5 -13.88 -5.49 16.91
C LEU A 5 -13.05 -6.51 16.13
N LEU A 6 -12.56 -6.11 14.96
CA LEU A 6 -11.76 -7.01 14.10
C LEU A 6 -10.51 -7.54 14.80
N LEU A 7 -9.83 -6.71 15.60
CA LEU A 7 -8.64 -7.12 16.37
C LEU A 7 -8.89 -8.38 17.23
N SER A 8 -10.11 -8.58 17.73
CA SER A 8 -10.44 -9.71 18.62
C SER A 8 -10.42 -11.07 17.92
N THR A 9 -10.62 -11.09 16.61
CA THR A 9 -10.65 -12.29 15.77
C THR A 9 -9.46 -12.38 14.81
N SER A 10 -8.53 -11.43 14.90
CA SER A 10 -7.43 -11.29 13.97
C SER A 10 -6.31 -12.28 14.27
N PRO A 11 -5.77 -12.99 13.26
CA PRO A 11 -4.61 -13.84 13.46
C PRO A 11 -3.38 -13.00 13.80
N GLU A 12 -2.55 -13.55 14.69
CA GLU A 12 -1.19 -13.06 14.88
C GLU A 12 -0.30 -13.64 13.77
N LEU A 13 0.47 -12.79 13.11
CA LEU A 13 1.45 -13.15 12.11
C LEU A 13 2.70 -13.74 12.78
N THR A 14 3.40 -14.61 12.07
CA THR A 14 4.76 -14.99 12.46
C THR A 14 5.73 -13.83 12.22
N ASP A 15 6.90 -13.85 12.86
CA ASP A 15 7.97 -12.87 12.58
C ASP A 15 8.35 -12.85 11.09
N ASP A 16 8.35 -14.03 10.45
CA ASP A 16 8.65 -14.18 9.02
C ASP A 16 7.55 -13.54 8.14
N ASP A 17 6.28 -13.75 8.49
CA ASP A 17 5.13 -13.18 7.74
C ASP A 17 4.98 -11.67 7.93
N ALA A 18 5.46 -11.16 9.06
CA ALA A 18 5.53 -9.73 9.37
C ALA A 18 6.73 -9.05 8.69
N GLY A 19 7.84 -9.77 8.48
CA GLY A 19 9.04 -9.36 7.74
C GLY A 19 9.85 -8.18 8.29
N GLY A 20 9.39 -7.56 9.38
CA GLY A 20 10.05 -6.41 10.01
C GLY A 20 10.25 -5.21 9.08
N HIS A 21 10.99 -4.20 9.58
CA HIS A 21 11.21 -2.95 8.84
C HIS A 21 12.64 -2.77 8.31
N GLY A 22 13.54 -3.73 8.56
CA GLY A 22 14.96 -3.61 8.24
C GLY A 22 15.22 -3.32 6.76
N ALA A 23 14.58 -4.06 5.86
CA ALA A 23 14.72 -3.89 4.41
C ALA A 23 14.22 -2.52 3.92
N ARG A 24 13.27 -1.91 4.65
CA ARG A 24 12.67 -0.61 4.31
C ARG A 24 13.67 0.54 4.44
N TRP A 25 14.65 0.36 5.32
CA TRP A 25 15.71 1.34 5.56
C TRP A 25 16.82 1.32 4.51
N GLY A 26 16.98 0.21 3.78
CA GLY A 26 17.98 0.10 2.69
C GLY A 26 17.78 1.12 1.57
N VAL A 27 16.57 1.67 1.43
CA VAL A 27 16.25 2.76 0.49
C VAL A 27 16.92 4.09 0.87
N PHE A 28 17.39 4.24 2.10
CA PHE A 28 18.04 5.46 2.58
C PHE A 28 19.56 5.37 2.51
N ASP A 29 20.09 4.23 2.95
CA ASP A 29 21.51 3.93 3.03
C ASP A 29 21.71 2.41 3.11
N ASP A 30 22.71 1.88 2.41
CA ASP A 30 23.08 0.48 2.47
C ASP A 30 23.60 0.07 3.87
N ASP A 31 24.19 1.01 4.63
CA ASP A 31 24.62 0.82 6.02
C ASP A 31 23.52 1.24 7.01
N VAL A 32 22.45 0.42 7.03
CA VAL A 32 21.31 0.61 7.94
C VAL A 32 21.72 0.77 9.42
N PRO A 33 22.64 -0.04 9.99
CA PRO A 33 23.10 0.17 11.38
C PRO A 33 23.70 1.56 11.62
N SER A 34 24.52 2.07 10.71
CA SER A 34 25.08 3.42 10.80
C SER A 34 24.00 4.50 10.68
N LEU A 35 23.08 4.35 9.72
CA LEU A 35 21.93 5.24 9.55
C LEU A 35 21.10 5.34 10.84
N MET A 36 20.75 4.19 11.43
CA MET A 36 19.99 4.14 12.69
C MET A 36 20.78 4.74 13.86
N GLY A 37 22.08 4.48 13.94
CA GLY A 37 22.96 5.08 14.96
C GLY A 37 23.03 6.61 14.86
N LYS A 38 23.01 7.15 13.65
CA LYS A 38 22.98 8.61 13.40
C LYS A 38 21.66 9.23 13.80
N TRP A 39 20.54 8.63 13.36
CA TRP A 39 19.25 9.31 13.35
C TRP A 39 18.32 8.96 14.49
N LEU A 40 18.39 7.75 15.06
CA LEU A 40 17.36 7.31 15.99
C LEU A 40 17.29 8.18 17.26
N GLY A 41 18.45 8.53 17.82
CA GLY A 41 18.52 9.42 18.98
C GLY A 41 18.05 10.85 18.67
N VAL A 42 18.34 11.37 17.48
CA VAL A 42 17.85 12.68 17.02
C VAL A 42 16.34 12.64 16.88
N ALA A 43 15.83 11.63 16.17
CA ALA A 43 14.43 11.48 15.87
C ALA A 43 13.59 11.35 17.14
N VAL A 44 13.97 10.51 18.10
CA VAL A 44 13.20 10.35 19.34
C VAL A 44 13.20 11.63 20.19
N ASN A 45 14.28 12.42 20.19
CA ASN A 45 14.35 13.66 20.97
C ASN A 45 13.59 14.83 20.35
N ASP A 46 13.48 14.87 19.02
CA ASP A 46 12.85 15.98 18.29
C ASP A 46 11.48 15.62 17.70
N ALA A 47 11.04 14.36 17.81
CA ALA A 47 9.74 13.94 17.33
C ALA A 47 8.57 14.59 18.08
N GLU A 48 7.43 14.63 17.38
CA GLU A 48 6.14 14.97 17.97
C GLU A 48 5.22 13.74 18.04
N ALA A 49 4.21 13.79 18.91
CA ALA A 49 3.18 12.76 18.92
C ALA A 49 2.48 12.72 17.56
N SER A 50 2.44 11.53 16.95
CA SER A 50 1.79 11.33 15.66
C SER A 50 0.30 11.63 15.77
N ARG A 51 -0.24 12.33 14.76
CA ARG A 51 -1.67 12.63 14.61
C ARG A 51 -2.34 11.75 13.56
N PHE A 52 -1.63 10.74 13.06
CA PHE A 52 -2.06 9.87 11.97
C PHE A 52 -2.71 8.61 12.52
N GLY A 53 -3.81 8.21 11.88
CA GLY A 53 -4.69 7.15 12.36
C GLY A 53 -5.94 7.69 13.05
N MET A 54 -6.88 6.79 13.33
CA MET A 54 -8.05 7.11 14.12
C MET A 54 -7.70 6.99 15.61
N ASN A 55 -8.00 8.01 16.40
CA ASN A 55 -7.74 7.99 17.84
C ASN A 55 -9.05 7.94 18.63
N ASP A 56 -9.26 6.86 19.38
CA ASP A 56 -10.29 6.76 20.42
C ASP A 56 -9.61 6.38 21.75
N PRO A 57 -9.22 7.38 22.57
CA PRO A 57 -8.49 7.13 23.82
C PRO A 57 -9.26 6.25 24.81
N PHE A 58 -10.59 6.32 24.81
CA PHE A 58 -11.41 5.52 25.71
C PHE A 58 -11.41 4.05 25.28
N ALA A 59 -11.63 3.78 23.99
CA ALA A 59 -11.59 2.42 23.45
C ALA A 59 -10.18 1.81 23.56
N LEU A 60 -9.12 2.59 23.29
CA LEU A 60 -7.74 2.16 23.48
C LEU A 60 -7.45 1.83 24.95
N GLY A 61 -7.89 2.66 25.89
CA GLY A 61 -7.75 2.40 27.33
C GLY A 61 -8.42 1.10 27.77
N GLN A 62 -9.58 0.76 27.18
CA GLN A 62 -10.24 -0.53 27.43
C GLN A 62 -9.45 -1.72 26.88
N LEU A 63 -8.80 -1.60 25.72
CA LEU A 63 -7.94 -2.66 25.19
C LEU A 63 -6.73 -2.89 26.08
N VAL A 64 -6.07 -1.81 26.52
CA VAL A 64 -4.91 -1.90 27.41
C VAL A 64 -5.31 -2.54 28.74
N ALA A 65 -6.47 -2.18 29.30
CA ALA A 65 -7.00 -2.81 30.51
C ALA A 65 -7.33 -4.30 30.34
N GLN A 66 -7.50 -4.78 29.10
CA GLN A 66 -7.73 -6.18 28.75
C GLN A 66 -6.43 -6.94 28.46
N GLY A 67 -5.27 -6.30 28.61
CA GLY A 67 -3.95 -6.93 28.45
C GLY A 67 -3.24 -6.60 27.13
N GLU A 68 -3.82 -5.75 26.27
CA GLU A 68 -3.10 -5.30 25.07
C GLU A 68 -1.95 -4.33 25.44
N PRO A 69 -0.82 -4.34 24.70
CA PRO A 69 0.32 -3.49 25.01
C PRO A 69 -0.02 -1.99 24.90
N SER A 70 0.38 -1.18 25.88
CA SER A 70 0.25 0.28 25.79
C SER A 70 1.39 0.84 24.95
N ALA A 71 1.08 1.65 23.94
CA ALA A 71 2.11 2.30 23.12
C ALA A 71 1.59 3.60 22.50
N PHE A 72 2.50 4.45 22.06
CA PHE A 72 2.20 5.65 21.28
C PHE A 72 3.19 5.81 20.13
N ALA A 73 2.76 6.53 19.10
CA ALA A 73 3.58 6.84 17.93
C ALA A 73 4.19 8.25 18.04
N LEU A 74 5.47 8.34 17.71
CA LEU A 74 6.22 9.58 17.55
C LEU A 74 6.65 9.72 16.10
N LEU A 75 6.53 10.93 15.52
CA LEU A 75 6.98 11.23 14.18
C LEU A 75 8.04 12.32 14.20
N HIS A 76 9.21 12.04 13.63
CA HIS A 76 10.25 13.02 13.34
C HIS A 76 10.30 13.30 11.84
N THR A 77 10.06 14.56 11.46
CA THR A 77 10.00 14.99 10.06
C THR A 77 11.18 15.86 9.64
N GLY A 78 11.98 16.36 10.59
CA GLY A 78 13.00 17.38 10.34
C GLY A 78 12.44 18.75 9.96
N GLN A 79 11.11 18.93 9.96
CA GLN A 79 10.41 20.18 9.69
C GLN A 79 9.87 20.80 10.99
N ALA A 80 9.34 22.01 10.91
CA ALA A 80 8.68 22.61 12.07
C ALA A 80 7.47 21.77 12.51
N ARG A 81 7.17 21.81 13.81
CA ARG A 81 6.11 20.98 14.41
C ARG A 81 4.76 21.19 13.72
N GLY A 82 4.13 20.09 13.32
CA GLY A 82 2.85 20.08 12.64
C GLY A 82 2.90 20.43 11.15
N GLU A 83 4.06 20.72 10.57
CA GLU A 83 4.20 21.02 9.14
C GLU A 83 4.53 19.77 8.30
N GLY A 84 5.25 18.80 8.88
CA GLY A 84 5.70 17.62 8.17
C GLY A 84 4.71 16.46 8.18
N GLN A 85 4.63 15.75 7.04
CA GLN A 85 3.77 14.58 6.86
C GLN A 85 4.56 13.32 6.50
N ALA A 86 5.89 13.39 6.42
CA ALA A 86 6.74 12.25 6.13
C ALA A 86 8.01 12.32 6.97
N GLY A 87 8.56 11.16 7.34
CA GLY A 87 9.62 11.12 8.34
C GLY A 87 9.91 9.73 8.89
N LEU A 88 10.59 9.70 10.04
CA LEU A 88 10.78 8.49 10.85
C LEU A 88 9.64 8.40 11.87
N MET A 89 8.82 7.36 11.74
CA MET A 89 7.83 7.00 12.75
C MET A 89 8.47 6.04 13.75
N ALA A 90 8.31 6.29 15.04
CA ALA A 90 8.80 5.46 16.14
C ALA A 90 7.64 5.06 17.06
N LEU A 91 7.55 3.77 17.36
CA LEU A 91 6.56 3.23 18.29
C LEU A 91 7.20 3.02 19.66
N ILE A 92 6.69 3.74 20.64
CA ILE A 92 7.17 3.71 22.02
C ILE A 92 6.18 2.92 22.86
N HIS A 93 6.59 1.75 23.30
CA HIS A 93 5.85 0.96 24.27
C HIS A 93 6.01 1.55 25.67
N GLN A 94 4.90 1.57 26.40
CA GLN A 94 4.80 2.05 27.77
C GLN A 94 4.55 0.86 28.68
N ASP A 95 5.57 0.50 29.45
CA ASP A 95 5.44 -0.45 30.55
C ASP A 95 5.12 0.36 31.81
N PRO A 96 3.90 0.22 32.37
CA PRO A 96 3.49 1.00 33.54
C PRO A 96 4.26 0.62 34.82
N GLY A 97 5.15 -0.37 34.76
CA GLY A 97 5.84 -0.88 35.93
C GLY A 97 5.03 -1.96 36.64
N GLY A 98 5.63 -2.51 37.69
CA GLY A 98 4.99 -3.48 38.56
C GLY A 98 5.49 -3.33 39.99
N PRO A 99 5.11 -4.25 40.89
CA PRO A 99 5.64 -4.27 42.26
C PRO A 99 7.18 -4.32 42.30
N ASP A 100 7.80 -4.93 41.29
CA ASP A 100 9.23 -5.25 41.26
C ASP A 100 10.05 -4.39 40.27
N HIS A 101 9.43 -3.50 39.49
CA HIS A 101 10.15 -2.61 38.57
C HIS A 101 9.44 -1.28 38.33
N ALA A 102 10.23 -0.22 38.12
CA ALA A 102 9.72 1.11 37.81
C ALA A 102 9.11 1.15 36.39
N PRO A 103 8.16 2.07 36.15
CA PRO A 103 7.65 2.34 34.80
C PRO A 103 8.78 2.66 33.83
N ARG A 104 8.66 2.21 32.58
CA ARG A 104 9.66 2.44 31.54
C ARG A 104 9.01 2.60 30.18
N ASN A 105 9.63 3.44 29.35
CA ASN A 105 9.31 3.55 27.94
C ASN A 105 10.40 2.85 27.14
N ALA A 106 10.00 2.06 26.15
CA ALA A 106 10.92 1.35 25.28
C ALA A 106 10.55 1.60 23.81
N LEU A 107 11.54 1.90 22.98
CA LEU A 107 11.37 1.85 21.54
C LEU A 107 11.16 0.39 21.13
N TRP A 108 10.04 0.09 20.47
CA TRP A 108 9.73 -1.25 19.99
C TRP A 108 9.84 -1.38 18.48
N SER A 109 9.52 -0.33 17.74
CA SER A 109 9.58 -0.33 16.28
C SER A 109 9.90 1.07 15.76
N ALA A 110 10.53 1.14 14.60
CA ALA A 110 10.69 2.35 13.83
C ALA A 110 10.63 2.03 12.34
N PHE A 111 9.99 2.89 11.56
CA PHE A 111 9.84 2.73 10.12
C PHE A 111 9.78 4.09 9.39
N PRO A 112 10.16 4.14 8.11
CA PRO A 112 9.93 5.34 7.30
C PRO A 112 8.42 5.49 7.04
N PHE A 113 7.93 6.72 7.10
CA PHE A 113 6.51 7.04 6.95
C PHE A 113 6.31 8.13 5.92
N PHE A 114 5.36 7.91 5.00
CA PHE A 114 4.97 8.85 3.96
C PHE A 114 3.46 9.14 4.03
N GLY A 115 3.09 10.14 4.82
CA GLY A 115 1.69 10.46 5.15
C GLY A 115 0.95 11.29 4.12
N ASP A 116 1.63 11.89 3.14
CA ASP A 116 0.96 12.51 2.00
C ASP A 116 0.69 11.43 0.93
N GLY A 117 -0.58 11.08 0.75
CA GLY A 117 -1.01 9.97 -0.09
C GLY A 117 -2.38 10.20 -0.73
N ARG A 118 -2.92 9.17 -1.36
CA ARG A 118 -4.25 9.21 -2.00
C ARG A 118 -5.31 8.72 -1.03
N GLN A 119 -6.38 9.50 -0.87
CA GLN A 119 -7.53 9.04 -0.08
C GLN A 119 -8.35 8.01 -0.87
N VAL A 120 -8.67 6.90 -0.22
CA VAL A 120 -9.53 5.84 -0.76
C VAL A 120 -10.57 5.44 0.27
N LEU A 121 -11.70 4.95 -0.21
CA LEU A 121 -12.68 4.28 0.62
C LEU A 121 -12.43 2.78 0.58
N ALA A 122 -12.31 2.16 1.76
CA ALA A 122 -12.07 0.73 1.86
C ALA A 122 -12.77 0.10 3.07
N GLU A 123 -13.14 -1.16 2.94
CA GLU A 123 -13.44 -2.06 4.05
C GLU A 123 -12.15 -2.74 4.53
N VAL A 124 -12.01 -2.91 5.84
CA VAL A 124 -10.96 -3.77 6.41
C VAL A 124 -11.46 -5.20 6.40
N GLU A 125 -11.05 -5.97 5.39
CA GLU A 125 -11.45 -7.38 5.24
C GLU A 125 -10.72 -8.29 6.22
N GLU A 126 -9.44 -7.98 6.50
CA GLU A 126 -8.59 -8.76 7.40
C GLU A 126 -7.53 -7.87 8.07
N ILE A 127 -7.15 -8.22 9.30
CA ILE A 127 -6.02 -7.65 10.02
C ILE A 127 -5.05 -8.79 10.35
N GLY A 128 -3.83 -8.74 9.83
CA GLY A 128 -2.72 -9.56 10.27
C GLY A 128 -1.93 -8.81 11.34
N VAL A 129 -2.09 -9.21 12.60
CA VAL A 129 -1.50 -8.52 13.75
C VAL A 129 -0.06 -8.95 13.91
N PHE A 130 0.87 -8.00 14.05
CA PHE A 130 2.28 -8.34 14.27
C PHE A 130 2.49 -8.90 15.69
N PRO A 131 3.57 -9.65 15.97
CA PRO A 131 3.83 -10.22 17.30
C PRO A 131 3.85 -9.21 18.46
N ASN A 132 4.19 -7.94 18.19
CA ASN A 132 4.14 -6.88 19.20
C ASN A 132 2.73 -6.30 19.44
N ARG A 133 1.74 -6.72 18.65
CA ARG A 133 0.31 -6.35 18.71
C ARG A 133 -0.01 -4.86 18.58
N ILE A 134 0.99 -4.04 18.27
CA ILE A 134 0.86 -2.60 18.08
C ILE A 134 1.08 -2.17 16.63
N GLU A 135 1.44 -3.12 15.78
CA GLU A 135 1.55 -3.02 14.32
C GLU A 135 0.66 -4.06 13.65
N ALA A 136 0.22 -3.78 12.42
CA ALA A 136 -0.54 -4.72 11.64
C ALA A 136 -0.42 -4.45 10.14
N ARG A 137 -0.65 -5.52 9.38
CA ARG A 137 -0.98 -5.45 7.95
C ARG A 137 -2.49 -5.54 7.79
N LEU A 138 -3.04 -4.72 6.91
CA LEU A 138 -4.45 -4.75 6.54
C LEU A 138 -4.62 -5.34 5.15
N ARG A 139 -5.68 -6.13 4.99
CA ARG A 139 -6.28 -6.43 3.69
C ARG A 139 -7.45 -5.47 3.49
N LEU A 140 -7.34 -4.60 2.49
CA LEU A 140 -8.30 -3.54 2.21
C LEU A 140 -9.08 -3.85 0.93
N GLY A 141 -10.39 -4.01 1.07
CA GLY A 141 -11.32 -4.10 -0.06
C GLY A 141 -11.73 -2.71 -0.49
N LEU A 142 -11.22 -2.25 -1.64
CA LEU A 142 -11.51 -0.91 -2.17
C LEU A 142 -12.91 -0.86 -2.81
N SER A 143 -13.51 0.33 -2.86
CA SER A 143 -14.80 0.54 -3.52
C SER A 143 -14.82 0.20 -5.01
N SER A 144 -13.65 0.20 -5.67
CA SER A 144 -13.49 -0.25 -7.06
C SER A 144 -13.58 -1.77 -7.25
N GLY A 145 -13.69 -2.54 -6.16
CA GLY A 145 -13.61 -4.01 -6.16
C GLY A 145 -12.18 -4.55 -6.14
N ALA A 146 -11.17 -3.68 -6.25
CA ALA A 146 -9.77 -4.05 -6.06
C ALA A 146 -9.47 -4.37 -4.60
N VAL A 147 -8.48 -5.24 -4.38
CA VAL A 147 -7.97 -5.54 -3.04
C VAL A 147 -6.51 -5.12 -2.97
N VAL A 148 -6.14 -4.43 -1.90
CA VAL A 148 -4.75 -4.06 -1.62
C VAL A 148 -4.34 -4.52 -0.21
N PHE A 149 -3.08 -4.89 -0.06
CA PHE A 149 -2.49 -5.20 1.24
C PHE A 149 -1.53 -4.08 1.60
N ALA A 150 -1.67 -3.51 2.80
CA ALA A 150 -0.87 -2.38 3.23
C ALA A 150 -0.52 -2.46 4.71
N PHE A 151 0.66 -1.98 5.06
CA PHE A 151 1.03 -1.76 6.45
C PHE A 151 0.24 -0.59 7.03
N ASP A 152 -0.49 -0.81 8.13
CA ASP A 152 -1.19 0.28 8.82
C ASP A 152 -0.23 1.05 9.74
N SER A 153 0.35 2.09 9.17
CA SER A 153 1.25 3.02 9.85
C SER A 153 0.61 3.78 11.02
N GLY A 154 -0.73 3.78 11.11
CA GLY A 154 -1.51 4.35 12.21
C GLY A 154 -2.14 3.29 13.13
N PHE A 155 -1.77 2.01 13.01
CA PHE A 155 -2.46 0.92 13.70
C PHE A 155 -2.45 1.06 15.22
N VAL A 156 -1.32 1.46 15.81
CA VAL A 156 -1.19 1.67 17.26
C VAL A 156 -2.30 2.56 17.84
N GLN A 157 -2.78 3.52 17.04
CA GLN A 157 -3.89 4.41 17.39
C GLN A 157 -5.24 3.81 16.96
N SER A 158 -5.30 3.28 15.74
CA SER A 158 -6.55 2.88 15.07
C SER A 158 -7.10 1.52 15.50
N ARG A 159 -6.28 0.66 16.11
CA ARG A 159 -6.60 -0.75 16.40
C ARG A 159 -7.83 -0.99 17.29
N ALA A 160 -8.29 0.02 18.03
CA ALA A 160 -9.50 -0.06 18.84
C ALA A 160 -10.79 0.21 18.05
N VAL A 161 -10.67 0.67 16.79
CA VAL A 161 -11.76 1.29 16.05
C VAL A 161 -12.26 0.41 14.90
N TYR A 162 -11.43 -0.43 14.30
CA TYR A 162 -11.84 -1.26 13.17
C TYR A 162 -12.92 -2.30 13.55
N ARG A 163 -13.97 -2.37 12.73
CA ARG A 163 -15.15 -3.24 12.89
C ARG A 163 -15.48 -3.92 11.56
N ALA A 164 -16.00 -5.15 11.64
CA ALA A 164 -16.40 -5.91 10.46
C ALA A 164 -17.58 -5.23 9.73
N GLY A 165 -17.55 -5.22 8.38
CA GLY A 165 -18.61 -4.65 7.55
C GLY A 165 -18.66 -3.12 7.50
N GLU A 166 -17.73 -2.43 8.18
CA GLU A 166 -17.63 -0.97 8.18
C GLU A 166 -16.60 -0.49 7.15
N ARG A 167 -16.86 0.69 6.56
CA ARG A 167 -15.95 1.32 5.61
C ARG A 167 -15.27 2.54 6.20
N TYR A 168 -13.99 2.69 5.90
CA TYR A 168 -13.15 3.74 6.41
C TYR A 168 -12.47 4.47 5.26
N ARG A 169 -12.22 5.76 5.48
CA ARG A 169 -11.37 6.52 4.59
C ARG A 169 -9.92 6.30 4.98
N PHE A 170 -9.14 5.73 4.08
CA PHE A 170 -7.71 5.54 4.23
C PHE A 170 -6.94 6.54 3.40
N VAL A 171 -5.71 6.84 3.82
CA VAL A 171 -4.69 7.42 2.95
C VAL A 171 -3.72 6.31 2.57
N LEU A 172 -3.53 6.11 1.26
CA LEU A 172 -2.57 5.16 0.70
C LEU A 172 -1.36 5.88 0.09
N SER A 173 -0.18 5.34 0.36
CA SER A 173 1.08 5.73 -0.26
C SER A 173 1.99 4.50 -0.34
N ALA A 174 3.10 4.61 -1.07
CA ALA A 174 4.07 3.53 -1.15
C ALA A 174 5.51 4.05 -1.12
N LEU A 175 6.41 3.24 -0.59
CA LEU A 175 7.86 3.42 -0.67
C LEU A 175 8.42 2.44 -1.70
N ALA A 176 9.03 2.93 -2.78
CA ALA A 176 9.68 2.08 -3.77
C ALA A 176 11.05 1.59 -3.30
N TYR A 177 11.35 0.32 -3.55
CA TYR A 177 12.72 -0.23 -3.49
C TYR A 177 13.48 0.00 -4.77
N ASP A 178 12.75 0.02 -5.88
CA ASP A 178 13.27 0.26 -7.20
C ASP A 178 12.15 0.82 -8.08
N MET A 179 12.55 1.56 -9.11
CA MET A 179 11.65 2.03 -10.15
C MET A 179 12.44 2.14 -11.45
N GLY A 180 11.90 1.56 -12.52
CA GLY A 180 12.46 1.66 -13.85
C GLY A 180 11.38 1.78 -14.93
N PRO A 181 11.80 2.01 -16.19
CA PRO A 181 10.88 1.94 -17.32
C PRO A 181 10.28 0.53 -17.42
N ALA A 182 8.97 0.43 -17.60
CA ALA A 182 8.34 -0.84 -17.97
C ALA A 182 8.88 -1.30 -19.33
N GLN A 183 9.21 -2.58 -19.45
CA GLN A 183 9.62 -3.12 -20.75
C GLN A 183 8.39 -3.27 -21.64
N SER A 184 8.50 -2.78 -22.88
CA SER A 184 7.53 -3.10 -23.92
C SER A 184 7.62 -4.59 -24.22
N LEU A 185 6.62 -5.35 -23.76
CA LEU A 185 6.41 -6.71 -24.20
C LEU A 185 5.19 -6.72 -25.11
N ASP A 186 5.44 -6.67 -26.41
CA ASP A 186 4.39 -6.76 -27.41
C ASP A 186 4.15 -8.24 -27.74
N HIS A 187 2.92 -8.70 -27.51
CA HIS A 187 2.43 -9.96 -28.04
C HIS A 187 1.55 -9.69 -29.25
N VAL A 188 1.81 -10.39 -30.35
CA VAL A 188 1.02 -10.25 -31.58
C VAL A 188 0.25 -11.55 -31.78
N ILE A 189 -1.07 -11.44 -31.85
CA ILE A 189 -1.96 -12.52 -32.31
C ILE A 189 -2.18 -12.29 -33.80
N ASP A 190 -1.52 -13.08 -34.64
CA ASP A 190 -1.62 -13.01 -36.10
C ASP A 190 -2.34 -14.22 -36.73
N ASP A 191 -2.74 -15.21 -35.91
CA ASP A 191 -3.56 -16.34 -36.35
C ASP A 191 -5.02 -15.91 -36.54
N ALA A 192 -5.56 -16.17 -37.73
CA ALA A 192 -6.90 -15.73 -38.12
C ALA A 192 -8.03 -16.36 -37.27
N ASP A 193 -7.86 -17.60 -36.82
CA ASP A 193 -8.85 -18.26 -35.95
C ASP A 193 -8.79 -17.67 -34.54
N GLU A 194 -7.61 -17.34 -34.04
CA GLU A 194 -7.44 -16.68 -32.75
C GLU A 194 -7.95 -15.24 -32.75
N ILE A 195 -7.69 -14.45 -33.80
CA ILE A 195 -8.26 -13.11 -33.97
C ILE A 195 -9.79 -13.18 -33.92
N ARG A 196 -10.38 -14.12 -34.67
CA ARG A 196 -11.83 -14.35 -34.68
C ARG A 196 -12.35 -14.76 -33.30
N ARG A 197 -11.65 -15.66 -32.59
CA ARG A 197 -12.01 -16.04 -31.21
C ARG A 197 -11.95 -14.86 -30.26
N PHE A 198 -10.92 -14.03 -30.33
CA PHE A 198 -10.73 -12.87 -29.46
C PHE A 198 -11.90 -11.89 -29.60
N HIS A 199 -12.21 -11.45 -30.82
CA HIS A 199 -13.32 -10.51 -31.05
C HIS A 199 -14.68 -11.12 -30.70
N ALA A 200 -14.90 -12.40 -31.01
CA ALA A 200 -16.13 -13.09 -30.63
C ALA A 200 -16.33 -13.16 -29.11
N ARG A 201 -15.28 -13.45 -28.34
CA ARG A 201 -15.30 -13.50 -26.86
C ARG A 201 -15.58 -12.12 -26.25
N ASN A 202 -14.91 -11.08 -26.76
CA ASN A 202 -15.12 -9.72 -26.27
C ASN A 202 -16.54 -9.22 -26.54
N ALA A 203 -17.02 -9.34 -27.78
CA ALA A 203 -18.39 -8.97 -28.14
C ALA A 203 -19.44 -9.76 -27.36
N TRP A 204 -19.18 -11.05 -27.10
CA TRP A 204 -20.06 -11.88 -26.27
C TRP A 204 -20.11 -11.38 -24.82
N SER A 205 -18.95 -11.09 -24.23
CA SER A 205 -18.83 -10.62 -22.85
C SER A 205 -19.53 -9.28 -22.63
N GLU A 206 -19.46 -8.36 -23.60
CA GLU A 206 -20.16 -7.07 -23.56
C GLU A 206 -21.70 -7.23 -23.49
N VAL A 207 -22.24 -8.23 -24.19
CA VAL A 207 -23.70 -8.46 -24.24
C VAL A 207 -24.19 -9.30 -23.05
N HIS A 208 -23.38 -10.26 -22.59
CA HIS A 208 -23.82 -11.28 -21.62
C HIS A 208 -23.20 -11.12 -20.22
N GLY A 209 -22.34 -10.12 -20.01
CA GLY A 209 -21.68 -9.86 -18.73
C GLY A 209 -20.55 -10.84 -18.38
N GLY A 210 -20.08 -11.62 -19.37
CA GLY A 210 -18.97 -12.56 -19.21
C GLY A 210 -18.90 -13.59 -20.33
N TRP A 211 -17.83 -14.38 -20.32
CA TRP A 211 -17.62 -15.50 -21.23
C TRP A 211 -17.04 -16.69 -20.47
N THR A 212 -17.51 -17.89 -20.80
CA THR A 212 -17.00 -19.16 -20.30
C THR A 212 -16.62 -20.09 -21.45
N MET A 213 -15.87 -21.17 -21.18
CA MET A 213 -15.52 -22.15 -22.23
C MET A 213 -16.74 -22.78 -22.90
N GLU A 214 -17.88 -22.89 -22.20
CA GLU A 214 -19.12 -23.43 -22.77
C GLU A 214 -19.73 -22.49 -23.83
N ASP A 215 -19.40 -21.20 -23.78
CA ASP A 215 -19.90 -20.17 -24.70
C ASP A 215 -19.12 -20.09 -26.03
N GLU A 216 -18.04 -20.85 -26.19
CA GLU A 216 -17.13 -20.71 -27.33
C GLU A 216 -17.83 -20.88 -28.69
N ALA A 217 -18.62 -21.95 -28.84
CA ALA A 217 -19.32 -22.21 -30.10
C ALA A 217 -20.40 -21.14 -30.40
N ALA A 218 -21.11 -20.67 -29.37
CA ALA A 218 -22.17 -19.69 -29.50
C ALA A 218 -21.61 -18.29 -29.82
N SER A 219 -20.56 -17.87 -29.11
CA SER A 219 -19.85 -16.61 -29.36
C SER A 219 -19.27 -16.54 -30.77
N LEU A 220 -18.59 -17.60 -31.23
CA LEU A 220 -18.03 -17.68 -32.58
C LEU A 220 -19.09 -17.66 -33.69
N ALA A 221 -20.27 -18.24 -33.44
CA ALA A 221 -21.39 -18.24 -34.38
C ALA A 221 -22.09 -16.87 -34.43
N ALA A 222 -22.16 -16.16 -33.30
CA ALA A 222 -22.80 -14.85 -33.18
C ALA A 222 -21.96 -13.72 -33.79
N TRP A 223 -20.64 -13.88 -33.86
CA TRP A 223 -19.72 -12.84 -34.34
C TRP A 223 -19.35 -12.99 -35.82
N GLN A 224 -19.32 -11.86 -36.54
CA GLN A 224 -18.76 -11.73 -37.88
C GLN A 224 -18.01 -10.40 -38.01
N PRO A 225 -16.92 -10.33 -38.79
CA PRO A 225 -16.20 -9.08 -39.02
C PRO A 225 -17.13 -8.09 -39.75
N GLN A 226 -17.11 -6.84 -39.29
CA GLN A 226 -17.84 -5.72 -39.90
C GLN A 226 -16.96 -4.96 -40.89
N SER A 227 -15.64 -5.05 -40.73
CA SER A 227 -14.64 -4.41 -41.57
C SER A 227 -13.41 -5.32 -41.79
N PRO A 228 -12.54 -5.01 -42.77
CA PRO A 228 -11.26 -5.68 -42.92
C PRO A 228 -10.31 -5.47 -41.73
N GLU A 229 -10.46 -4.36 -41.00
CA GLU A 229 -9.66 -4.02 -39.82
C GLU A 229 -9.91 -5.03 -38.67
N ASP A 230 -11.10 -5.62 -38.59
CA ASP A 230 -11.45 -6.66 -37.59
C ASP A 230 -10.70 -7.99 -37.78
N LEU A 231 -9.89 -8.10 -38.83
CA LEU A 231 -9.06 -9.26 -39.15
C LEU A 231 -7.56 -8.94 -39.14
N GLU A 232 -7.18 -7.70 -38.82
CA GLU A 232 -5.77 -7.35 -38.66
C GLU A 232 -5.18 -8.00 -37.40
N PRO A 233 -3.85 -8.27 -37.38
CA PRO A 233 -3.19 -8.81 -36.19
C PRO A 233 -3.47 -7.97 -34.94
N ILE A 234 -3.80 -8.65 -33.84
CA ILE A 234 -4.07 -7.98 -32.57
C ILE A 234 -2.74 -7.78 -31.84
N HIS A 235 -2.40 -6.52 -31.61
CA HIS A 235 -1.22 -6.14 -30.83
C HIS A 235 -1.61 -5.95 -29.37
N ILE A 236 -1.15 -6.85 -28.51
CA ILE A 236 -1.30 -6.76 -27.05
C ILE A 236 0.00 -6.20 -26.48
N ASN A 237 -0.01 -4.93 -26.10
CA ASN A 237 1.12 -4.31 -25.41
C ASN A 237 1.02 -4.59 -23.91
N LEU A 238 1.76 -5.59 -23.45
CA LEU A 238 1.82 -5.95 -22.02
C LEU A 238 2.64 -4.93 -21.21
N GLY A 239 3.41 -4.05 -21.88
CA GLY A 239 4.09 -2.91 -21.25
C GLY A 239 3.15 -1.77 -20.84
N GLN A 240 1.91 -1.75 -21.34
CA GLN A 240 0.87 -0.78 -20.97
C GLN A 240 -0.15 -1.32 -19.96
N MET A 241 0.20 -2.38 -19.23
CA MET A 241 -0.62 -2.91 -18.15
C MET A 241 -0.52 -2.05 -16.89
N ALA A 242 -1.64 -1.92 -16.17
CA ALA A 242 -1.65 -1.44 -14.79
C ALA A 242 -1.96 -2.62 -13.87
N VAL A 243 -0.96 -3.04 -13.12
CA VAL A 243 -1.01 -4.22 -12.26
C VAL A 243 -0.31 -3.93 -10.93
N LEU A 244 -0.92 -4.38 -9.84
CA LEU A 244 -0.33 -4.44 -8.50
C LEU A 244 -0.47 -5.88 -7.99
N LEU A 245 0.66 -6.56 -7.81
CA LEU A 245 0.68 -7.94 -7.32
C LEU A 245 1.41 -7.99 -5.97
N PRO A 246 0.80 -8.60 -4.94
CA PRO A 246 1.53 -8.91 -3.72
C PRO A 246 2.81 -9.69 -4.06
N SER A 247 3.88 -9.42 -3.33
CA SER A 247 5.15 -10.10 -3.52
C SER A 247 4.96 -11.61 -3.35
N SER A 248 5.52 -12.39 -4.27
CA SER A 248 5.54 -13.87 -4.17
C SER A 248 6.59 -14.37 -3.17
N THR A 249 7.48 -13.48 -2.72
CA THR A 249 8.55 -13.72 -1.75
C THR A 249 8.62 -12.55 -0.77
N GLY A 250 8.26 -12.77 0.51
CA GLY A 250 8.25 -11.73 1.54
C GLY A 250 6.85 -11.40 2.07
N PRO A 251 6.72 -10.35 2.90
CA PRO A 251 5.44 -9.92 3.46
C PRO A 251 4.44 -9.48 2.38
N ALA A 252 3.15 -9.73 2.60
CA ALA A 252 2.13 -9.45 1.58
C ALA A 252 1.85 -7.95 1.34
N ASP A 253 2.34 -7.07 2.22
CA ASP A 253 2.33 -5.60 2.07
C ASP A 253 3.48 -5.08 1.18
N ASP A 254 4.37 -5.97 0.74
CA ASP A 254 5.22 -5.71 -0.42
C ASP A 254 4.50 -6.09 -1.70
N ALA A 255 4.74 -5.32 -2.75
CA ALA A 255 4.17 -5.57 -4.04
C ALA A 255 5.15 -5.31 -5.18
N GLN A 256 4.94 -6.04 -6.28
CA GLN A 256 5.46 -5.68 -7.59
C GLN A 256 4.37 -4.93 -8.34
N TYR A 257 4.76 -3.93 -9.12
CA TYR A 257 3.82 -3.13 -9.88
C TYR A 257 4.31 -2.85 -11.29
N VAL A 258 3.35 -2.68 -12.19
CA VAL A 258 3.52 -2.01 -13.48
C VAL A 258 2.39 -0.99 -13.59
N GLY A 259 2.66 0.21 -14.06
CA GLY A 259 1.60 1.21 -14.15
C GLY A 259 1.98 2.47 -14.90
N GLU A 260 0.95 3.24 -15.27
CA GLU A 260 1.11 4.51 -15.97
C GLU A 260 1.37 5.65 -14.98
N VAL A 261 2.42 6.42 -15.20
CA VAL A 261 2.71 7.64 -14.44
C VAL A 261 1.73 8.73 -14.88
N VAL A 262 0.94 9.24 -13.93
CA VAL A 262 -0.02 10.33 -14.18
C VAL A 262 0.43 11.67 -13.59
N GLN A 263 1.33 11.65 -12.60
CA GLN A 263 1.93 12.86 -12.04
C GLN A 263 3.34 12.58 -11.51
N VAL A 264 4.24 13.56 -11.67
CA VAL A 264 5.60 13.52 -11.12
C VAL A 264 5.86 14.81 -10.35
N THR A 265 6.29 14.68 -9.11
CA THR A 265 6.74 15.79 -8.26
C THR A 265 8.18 15.49 -7.82
N PRO A 266 9.19 16.08 -8.50
CA PRO A 266 10.59 15.90 -8.14
C PRO A 266 10.88 16.44 -6.74
N ARG A 267 11.66 15.71 -5.95
CA ARG A 267 12.08 16.10 -4.59
C ARG A 267 10.92 16.62 -3.74
N ALA A 268 9.79 15.92 -3.79
CA ALA A 268 8.56 16.26 -3.09
C ALA A 268 8.78 16.33 -1.57
N VAL A 269 9.65 15.49 -1.02
CA VAL A 269 9.99 15.48 0.40
C VAL A 269 11.44 15.05 0.63
N ARG A 270 12.01 15.49 1.75
CA ARG A 270 13.32 15.06 2.23
C ARG A 270 13.17 14.36 3.58
N VAL A 271 13.65 13.12 3.68
CA VAL A 271 13.58 12.30 4.90
C VAL A 271 14.98 11.78 5.21
N LEU A 272 15.48 12.03 6.43
CA LEU A 272 16.79 11.56 6.92
C LEU A 272 17.98 11.84 5.97
N ASP A 273 18.03 13.03 5.39
CA ASP A 273 19.01 13.47 4.37
C ASP A 273 18.85 12.87 2.95
N VAL A 274 17.76 12.17 2.67
CA VAL A 274 17.46 11.62 1.35
C VAL A 274 16.29 12.36 0.72
N ASP A 275 16.47 12.83 -0.52
CA ASP A 275 15.40 13.44 -1.29
C ASP A 275 14.57 12.37 -1.99
N PHE A 276 13.25 12.46 -1.87
CA PHE A 276 12.29 11.54 -2.48
C PHE A 276 11.47 12.26 -3.53
N TRP A 277 11.32 11.61 -4.69
CA TRP A 277 10.36 11.99 -5.72
C TRP A 277 9.02 11.34 -5.40
N ARG A 278 7.92 12.05 -5.66
CA ARG A 278 6.57 11.49 -5.64
C ARG A 278 6.12 11.24 -7.07
N VAL A 279 5.78 10.00 -7.37
CA VAL A 279 5.33 9.54 -8.69
C VAL A 279 3.95 8.91 -8.49
N ASP A 280 2.90 9.60 -8.93
CA ASP A 280 1.55 9.06 -8.84
C ASP A 280 1.32 8.14 -10.04
N THR A 281 1.05 6.88 -9.77
CA THR A 281 1.01 5.81 -10.78
C THR A 281 -0.33 5.09 -10.73
N VAL A 282 -0.97 4.91 -11.89
CA VAL A 282 -2.14 4.05 -12.04
C VAL A 282 -1.67 2.60 -12.00
N VAL A 283 -2.02 1.87 -10.95
CA VAL A 283 -1.57 0.48 -10.74
C VAL A 283 -2.70 -0.54 -10.88
N ILE A 284 -3.96 -0.12 -10.93
CA ILE A 284 -5.10 -0.98 -11.26
C ILE A 284 -6.09 -0.15 -12.08
N ARG A 285 -6.49 -0.67 -13.25
CA ARG A 285 -7.61 -0.11 -14.03
C ARG A 285 -8.93 -0.69 -13.53
N ALA A 286 -9.88 0.18 -13.21
CA ALA A 286 -11.24 -0.17 -12.84
C ALA A 286 -12.19 0.95 -13.32
N GLU A 287 -13.47 0.94 -12.92
CA GLU A 287 -14.36 2.09 -13.20
C GLU A 287 -13.78 3.41 -12.67
N GLU A 288 -13.12 3.34 -11.53
CA GLU A 288 -12.21 4.37 -11.02
C GLU A 288 -10.81 3.78 -10.87
N ASP A 289 -9.86 4.32 -11.64
CA ASP A 289 -8.46 3.89 -11.59
C ASP A 289 -7.88 4.03 -10.17
N VAL A 290 -7.18 2.99 -9.73
CA VAL A 290 -6.45 3.03 -8.46
C VAL A 290 -5.09 3.66 -8.71
N VAL A 291 -4.96 4.91 -8.28
CA VAL A 291 -3.71 5.69 -8.34
C VAL A 291 -3.02 5.64 -6.99
N ILE A 292 -1.76 5.22 -6.97
CA ILE A 292 -0.93 5.20 -5.76
C ILE A 292 0.20 6.24 -5.90
N PRO A 293 0.34 7.16 -4.93
CA PRO A 293 1.54 7.99 -4.78
C PRO A 293 2.72 7.13 -4.31
N ILE A 294 3.70 6.94 -5.20
CA ILE A 294 4.90 6.15 -4.95
C ILE A 294 6.06 7.10 -4.68
N TYR A 295 6.67 6.98 -3.49
CA TYR A 295 7.87 7.71 -3.09
C TYR A 295 9.12 6.92 -3.46
N VAL A 296 9.99 7.54 -4.24
CA VAL A 296 11.24 6.93 -4.74
C VAL A 296 12.41 7.80 -4.33
N ALA A 297 13.41 7.22 -3.68
CA ALA A 297 14.64 7.95 -3.35
C ALA A 297 15.36 8.36 -4.65
N GLU A 298 15.82 9.61 -4.73
CA GLU A 298 16.39 10.16 -5.98
C GLU A 298 17.61 9.37 -6.47
N HIS A 299 18.37 8.75 -5.58
CA HIS A 299 19.54 7.96 -5.93
C HIS A 299 19.22 6.59 -6.52
N LEU A 300 17.97 6.11 -6.42
CA LEU A 300 17.53 4.83 -7.01
C LEU A 300 17.29 4.93 -8.53
N PHE A 301 17.30 6.12 -9.10
CA PHE A 301 17.18 6.28 -10.54
C PHE A 301 18.52 5.99 -11.23
N GLU A 302 18.56 4.92 -12.02
CA GLU A 302 19.74 4.52 -12.78
C GLU A 302 19.88 5.26 -14.12
N ASN A 303 21.10 5.32 -14.66
CA ASN A 303 21.41 5.71 -16.05
C ASN A 303 20.80 7.06 -16.50
N ASP A 304 20.74 8.05 -15.61
CA ASP A 304 20.11 9.37 -15.83
C ASP A 304 18.61 9.33 -16.18
N TRP A 305 17.97 8.16 -16.14
CA TRP A 305 16.55 8.02 -16.40
C TRP A 305 15.72 8.69 -15.31
N ARG A 306 14.61 9.31 -15.69
CA ARG A 306 13.61 9.87 -14.75
C ARG A 306 12.21 9.52 -15.26
N PRO A 307 11.25 9.28 -14.35
CA PRO A 307 9.87 9.01 -14.74
C PRO A 307 9.24 10.27 -15.35
N GLU A 308 8.47 10.08 -16.42
CA GLU A 308 7.70 11.14 -17.09
C GLU A 308 6.22 10.77 -17.14
N VAL A 309 5.34 11.79 -17.16
CA VAL A 309 3.89 11.58 -17.28
C VAL A 309 3.55 10.87 -18.60
N GLY A 310 2.69 9.85 -18.54
CA GLY A 310 2.33 8.98 -19.64
C GLY A 310 3.29 7.79 -19.85
N GLN A 311 4.43 7.77 -19.16
CA GLN A 311 5.34 6.63 -19.20
C GLN A 311 4.80 5.50 -18.31
N TYR A 312 4.96 4.25 -18.78
CA TYR A 312 4.78 3.10 -17.92
C TYR A 312 6.06 2.77 -17.16
N VAL A 313 5.93 2.58 -15.86
CA VAL A 313 7.01 2.25 -14.94
C VAL A 313 6.73 0.92 -14.25
N THR A 314 7.79 0.26 -13.81
CA THR A 314 7.72 -0.99 -13.07
C THR A 314 8.66 -0.92 -11.87
N GLY A 315 8.37 -1.73 -10.85
CA GLY A 315 9.32 -1.99 -9.79
C GLY A 315 8.71 -2.76 -8.63
N SER A 316 9.41 -2.71 -7.50
CA SER A 316 8.93 -3.22 -6.22
C SER A 316 8.75 -2.11 -5.18
N LEU A 317 7.75 -2.26 -4.32
CA LEU A 317 7.38 -1.25 -3.33
C LEU A 317 6.79 -1.88 -2.06
N TRP A 318 6.68 -1.06 -1.03
CA TRP A 318 5.94 -1.34 0.19
C TRP A 318 4.79 -0.36 0.37
N LEU A 319 3.58 -0.90 0.53
CA LEU A 319 2.37 -0.11 0.69
C LEU A 319 2.15 0.29 2.15
N GLN A 320 1.83 1.56 2.34
CA GLN A 320 1.45 2.12 3.63
C GLN A 320 0.02 2.62 3.58
N ALA A 321 -0.69 2.44 4.69
CA ALA A 321 -2.01 2.97 4.91
C ALA A 321 -2.10 3.62 6.30
N TYR A 322 -3.01 4.57 6.46
CA TYR A 322 -3.58 4.91 7.76
C TYR A 322 -5.02 5.40 7.61
N ALA A 323 -5.87 5.12 8.58
CA ALA A 323 -7.26 5.54 8.56
C ALA A 323 -7.44 7.00 9.02
N LEU A 324 -8.28 7.76 8.33
CA LEU A 324 -8.71 9.12 8.69
C LEU A 324 -10.01 9.12 9.49
N GLY A 325 -10.87 8.14 9.27
CA GLY A 325 -12.18 8.08 9.92
C GLY A 325 -13.13 7.07 9.29
N LEU A 326 -14.18 6.76 10.04
CA LEU A 326 -15.31 5.96 9.57
C LEU A 326 -16.12 6.76 8.57
N GLU A 327 -16.45 6.16 7.43
CA GLU A 327 -17.45 6.73 6.53
C GLU A 327 -18.83 6.26 6.96
N LYS A 328 -19.63 7.18 7.49
CA LYS A 328 -21.02 6.88 7.83
C LYS A 328 -21.81 6.74 6.54
N SER A 329 -22.47 5.61 6.34
CA SER A 329 -23.49 5.46 5.31
C SER A 329 -24.48 6.62 5.41
N PRO A 330 -24.83 7.30 4.31
CA PRO A 330 -25.93 8.25 4.33
C PRO A 330 -27.19 7.50 4.76
N THR A 331 -27.81 8.01 5.83
CA THR A 331 -29.07 7.47 6.39
C THR A 331 -30.26 7.87 5.54
#